data_AF-A0A077D4A0-F1
#
_entry.id   AF-A0A077D4A0-F1
#
_cell.length_a   1.000
_cell.length_b   1.000
_cell.length_c   1.000
_cell.angle_alpha   90.00
_cell.angle_beta   90.00
_cell.angle_gamma   90.00
#
_symmetry.space_group_name_H-M   'P 1'
#
loop_
_entity.id
_entity.type
_entity.pdbx_description
1 polymer ?
#
loop_
_entity_poly.entity_id
_entity_poly.type
_entity_poly.pdbx_seq_one_letter_code
_entity_poly.pdbx_strand_id
1 'polypeptide(L)'
;GMGGLGKTTLAKLVFRHELIRKHFHETIWICVSERFDIDEILVAILECLTDKVPTKREALIRRLQKELLDKRCFLVLDDVW
;
A
#
# COMPACT_ATOMS: atom_id res chain seq x y z
N GLY A 1 -3.16 -16.46 -9.55
CA GLY A 1 -4.36 -17.32 -9.77
C GLY A 1 -5.13 -16.84 -10.98
N MET A 2 -5.90 -17.70 -11.66
CA MET A 2 -6.56 -17.37 -12.94
C MET A 2 -7.30 -16.02 -12.91
N GLY A 3 -7.23 -15.29 -14.02
CA GLY A 3 -7.96 -14.03 -14.21
C GLY A 3 -9.47 -14.24 -14.07
N GLY A 4 -10.18 -13.23 -13.57
CA GLY A 4 -11.65 -13.25 -13.50
C GLY A 4 -12.28 -14.01 -12.32
N LEU A 5 -11.51 -14.67 -11.45
CA LEU A 5 -12.04 -15.38 -10.28
C LEU A 5 -12.51 -14.48 -9.11
N GLY A 6 -12.53 -13.16 -9.28
CA GLY A 6 -12.97 -12.23 -8.24
C GLY A 6 -11.97 -12.00 -7.10
N LYS A 7 -10.67 -12.29 -7.30
CA LYS A 7 -9.60 -12.06 -6.31
C LYS A 7 -9.59 -10.64 -5.78
N THR A 8 -9.50 -9.67 -6.68
CA THR A 8 -9.55 -8.24 -6.39
C THR A 8 -10.87 -7.85 -5.73
N THR A 9 -11.99 -8.45 -6.12
CA THR A 9 -13.30 -8.19 -5.51
C THR A 9 -13.30 -8.62 -4.04
N LEU A 10 -12.83 -9.82 -3.73
CA LEU A 10 -12.76 -10.31 -2.36
C LEU A 10 -11.80 -9.46 -1.51
N ALA A 11 -10.62 -9.13 -2.03
CA ALA A 11 -9.69 -8.27 -1.32
C ALA A 11 -10.28 -6.88 -1.05
N LYS A 12 -11.03 -6.29 -2.00
CA LYS A 12 -11.73 -5.00 -1.80
C LYS A 12 -12.78 -5.08 -0.70
N LEU A 13 -13.48 -6.21 -0.56
CA LEU A 13 -14.45 -6.43 0.52
C LEU A 13 -13.76 -6.45 1.88
N VAL A 14 -12.63 -7.16 2.01
CA VAL A 14 -11.83 -7.19 3.25
C VAL A 14 -11.28 -5.80 3.57
N PHE A 15 -10.67 -5.13 2.61
CA PHE A 15 -10.07 -3.80 2.79
C PHE A 15 -11.08 -2.76 3.29
N ARG A 16 -12.32 -2.82 2.80
CA ARG A 16 -13.41 -1.91 3.21
C ARG A 16 -14.11 -2.33 4.50
N HIS A 17 -13.82 -3.52 5.00
CA HIS A 17 -14.50 -4.07 6.17
C HIS A 17 -14.22 -3.21 7.41
N GLU A 18 -15.25 -2.91 8.20
CA GLU A 18 -15.12 -2.02 9.36
C GLU A 18 -14.08 -2.50 10.37
N LEU A 19 -13.98 -3.81 10.59
CA LEU A 19 -12.99 -4.37 11.52
C LEU A 19 -11.56 -4.06 11.07
N ILE A 20 -11.28 -4.06 9.77
CA ILE A 20 -9.96 -3.66 9.24
C ILE A 20 -9.75 -2.17 9.51
N ARG A 21 -10.72 -1.32 9.16
CA ARG A 21 -10.63 0.13 9.36
C ARG A 21 -10.53 0.55 10.83
N LYS A 22 -11.08 -0.23 11.76
CA LYS A 22 -11.01 0.01 13.21
C LYS A 22 -9.73 -0.53 13.85
N HIS A 23 -9.11 -1.53 13.25
CA HIS A 23 -7.96 -2.23 13.82
C HIS A 23 -6.61 -1.68 13.35
N PHE A 24 -6.58 -1.17 12.11
CA PHE A 24 -5.38 -0.61 11.49
C PHE A 24 -5.45 0.91 11.50
N HIS A 25 -4.32 1.55 11.77
CA HIS A 25 -4.17 3.00 11.77
C HIS A 25 -4.14 3.52 10.34
N GLU A 26 -3.47 2.77 9.45
CA GLU A 26 -3.34 3.07 8.03
C GLU A 26 -3.81 1.88 7.22
N THR A 27 -4.57 2.14 6.16
CA THR A 27 -5.00 1.11 5.19
C THR A 27 -4.63 1.60 3.80
N ILE A 28 -3.73 0.88 3.13
CA ILE A 28 -3.12 1.29 1.87
C ILE A 28 -3.41 0.21 0.81
N TRP A 29 -3.89 0.64 -0.36
CA TRP A 29 -4.11 -0.23 -1.50
C TRP A 29 -3.34 0.28 -2.69
N ILE A 30 -2.43 -0.52 -3.22
CA ILE A 30 -1.65 -0.21 -4.41
C ILE A 30 -1.96 -1.26 -5.47
N CYS A 31 -2.30 -0.80 -6.66
CA CYS A 31 -2.38 -1.64 -7.83
C CYS A 31 -0.99 -1.72 -8.46
N VAL A 32 -0.40 -2.92 -8.47
CA VAL A 32 0.90 -3.17 -9.07
C VAL A 32 0.65 -3.59 -10.51
N SER A 33 1.13 -2.80 -11.47
CA SER A 33 1.14 -3.20 -12.88
C SER A 33 2.43 -3.95 -13.22
N GLU A 34 2.47 -4.68 -14.33
CA GLU A 34 3.65 -5.47 -14.79
C GLU A 34 4.96 -4.67 -14.87
N ARG A 35 4.90 -3.33 -14.88
CA ARG A 35 6.06 -2.44 -15.04
C ARG A 35 6.52 -1.76 -13.76
N PHE A 36 5.89 -2.03 -12.62
CA PHE A 36 6.27 -1.37 -11.37
C PHE A 36 7.63 -1.87 -10.86
N ASP A 37 8.53 -0.93 -10.60
CA ASP A 37 9.72 -1.21 -9.79
C ASP A 37 9.45 -0.95 -8.28
N ILE A 38 10.38 -1.39 -7.45
CA ILE A 38 10.25 -1.27 -6.00
C ILE A 38 10.20 0.21 -5.56
N ASP A 39 10.92 1.10 -6.24
CA ASP A 39 10.95 2.52 -5.87
C ASP A 39 9.60 3.19 -6.19
N GLU A 40 8.96 2.84 -7.31
CA GLU A 40 7.61 3.29 -7.63
C GLU A 40 6.58 2.82 -6.59
N ILE A 41 6.69 1.58 -6.11
CA ILE A 41 5.82 1.07 -5.03
C ILE A 41 6.06 1.87 -3.75
N LEU A 42 7.32 2.10 -3.35
CA LEU A 42 7.64 2.86 -2.14
C LEU A 42 7.14 4.31 -2.21
N VAL A 43 7.21 4.94 -3.38
CA VAL A 43 6.62 6.26 -3.65
C VAL A 43 5.10 6.20 -3.47
N ALA A 44 4.41 5.26 -4.12
CA ALA A 44 2.97 5.13 -4.03
C ALA A 44 2.47 4.86 -2.59
N ILE A 45 3.21 4.06 -1.80
CA ILE A 45 2.90 3.89 -0.36
C ILE A 45 3.02 5.23 0.36
N LEU A 46 4.10 5.97 0.11
CA LEU A 46 4.34 7.23 0.82
C LEU A 46 3.32 8.31 0.44
N GLU A 47 2.90 8.38 -0.82
CA GLU A 47 1.83 9.27 -1.29
C GLU A 47 0.49 9.01 -0.59
N CYS A 48 0.21 7.77 -0.19
CA CYS A 48 -0.97 7.45 0.60
C CYS A 48 -0.89 7.95 2.05
N LEU A 49 0.31 8.24 2.55
CA LEU A 49 0.58 8.59 3.95
C LEU A 49 0.84 10.09 4.15
N THR A 50 1.41 10.77 3.15
CA THR A 50 1.81 12.18 3.24
C THR A 50 1.97 12.82 1.87
N ASP A 51 1.67 14.12 1.78
CA ASP A 51 1.88 14.92 0.55
C ASP A 51 3.37 15.24 0.24
N LYS A 52 4.32 14.70 1.01
CA LYS A 52 5.75 15.03 0.91
C LYS A 52 6.56 13.80 0.57
N VAL A 53 6.85 13.64 -0.72
CA VAL A 53 7.67 12.56 -1.26
C VAL A 53 9.08 13.06 -1.57
N PRO A 54 10.12 12.59 -0.86
CA PRO A 54 11.50 12.90 -1.20
C PRO A 54 11.91 12.27 -2.54
N THR A 55 12.76 12.97 -3.31
CA THR A 55 13.31 12.46 -4.57
C THR A 55 14.46 11.46 -4.39
N LYS A 56 15.16 11.51 -3.25
CA LYS A 56 16.26 10.59 -2.94
C LYS A 56 15.74 9.35 -2.21
N ARG A 57 16.12 8.17 -2.69
CA ARG A 57 15.69 6.87 -2.16
C ARG A 57 15.93 6.72 -0.66
N GLU A 58 17.09 7.13 -0.14
CA GLU A 58 17.37 6.98 1.30
C GLU A 58 16.47 7.90 2.14
N ALA A 59 16.13 9.08 1.62
CA ALA A 59 15.23 10.00 2.29
C ALA A 59 13.77 9.49 2.22
N LEU A 60 13.37 8.90 1.10
CA LEU A 60 12.09 8.23 0.92
C LEU A 60 11.91 7.11 1.96
N ILE A 61 12.88 6.20 2.07
CA ILE A 61 12.84 5.08 3.02
C ILE A 61 12.76 5.58 4.47
N ARG A 62 13.60 6.56 4.85
CA ARG A 62 13.54 7.15 6.20
C ARG A 62 12.20 7.81 6.50
N ARG A 63 11.60 8.48 5.50
CA ARG A 63 10.29 9.10 5.64
C ARG A 63 9.20 8.05 5.82
N LEU A 64 9.22 7.00 5.00
CA LEU A 64 8.29 5.87 5.10
C LEU A 64 8.35 5.21 6.48
N GLN A 65 9.56 4.92 6.96
CA GLN A 65 9.79 4.38 8.31
C GLN A 65 9.21 5.29 9.38
N LYS A 66 9.38 6.61 9.26
CA LYS A 66 8.81 7.58 10.19
C LYS A 66 7.28 7.60 10.17
N GLU A 67 6.67 7.59 8.98
CA GLU A 67 5.20 7.65 8.85
C GLU A 67 4.51 6.37 9.31
N LEU A 68 5.22 5.23 9.28
CA LEU A 68 4.72 3.92 9.70
C LEU A 68 5.16 3.52 11.11
N LEU A 69 6.03 4.30 11.76
CA LEU A 69 6.53 3.99 13.10
C LEU A 69 5.37 3.90 14.09
N ASP A 70 5.35 2.82 14.89
CA ASP A 70 4.33 2.52 15.89
C ASP A 70 2.88 2.43 15.37
N LYS A 71 2.69 2.39 14.05
CA LYS A 71 1.38 2.22 13.42
C LYS A 71 1.17 0.79 12.96
N ARG A 72 -0.02 0.27 13.24
CA ARG A 72 -0.51 -0.96 12.60
C ARG A 72 -1.01 -0.60 11.20
N CYS A 73 -0.32 -1.04 10.17
CA CYS A 73 -0.66 -0.77 8.77
C CYS A 73 -1.21 -2.02 8.08
N PHE A 74 -2.26 -1.86 7.29
CA PHE A 74 -2.79 -2.89 6.39
C PHE A 74 -2.48 -2.50 4.95
N LEU A 75 -1.54 -3.20 4.33
CA LEU A 75 -1.10 -2.95 2.95
C LEU A 75 -1.62 -4.06 2.03
N VAL A 76 -2.32 -3.66 0.97
CA VAL A 76 -2.71 -4.54 -0.13
C VAL A 76 -1.91 -4.14 -1.37
N LEU A 77 -1.16 -5.10 -1.91
CA LEU A 77 -0.53 -5.02 -3.23
C LEU A 77 -1.37 -5.90 -4.17
N ASP A 78 -2.18 -5.26 -5.01
CA ASP A 78 -3.10 -5.92 -5.95
C ASP A 78 -2.41 -6.16 -7.29
N ASP A 79 -2.77 -7.25 -7.97
CA ASP A 79 -2.25 -7.65 -9.29
C ASP A 79 -0.72 -7.77 -9.40
N VAL A 80 -0.05 -8.25 -8.34
CA VAL A 80 1.38 -8.62 -8.39
C VAL A 80 1.60 -9.87 -9.27
N TRP A 81 2.57 -9.80 -10.18
CA TRP A 81 2.96 -10.88 -11.10
C TRP A 81 4.33 -11.48 -10.77
#